data_AF-A0A523PX46-F1
#
_entry.id   AF-A0A523PX46-F1
#
_cell.length_a   1.000
_cell.length_b   1.000
_cell.length_c   1.000
_cell.angle_alpha   90.00
_cell.angle_beta   90.00
_cell.angle_gamma   90.00
#
_symmetry.space_group_name_H-M   'P 1'
#
loop_
_entity.id
_entity.type
_entity.pdbx_description
1 polymer ?
#
loop_
_entity_poly.entity_id
_entity_poly.type
_entity_poly.pdbx_seq_one_letter_code
_entity_poly.pdbx_strand_id
1 'polypeptide(L)'
;MNALTISKFQLGTAIFILLFWILFFTVGFENPKYPPYYTKFEHSFPLPDGFLALTLFLAFFNRHNSKWTFYTLIASGAMVFLGLVDFAFNIQNGMYCVGFPDGILNVIINLWCVIFGLFQMKTLAKNFV
;
A
#
# COMPACT_ATOMS: atom_id res chain seq x y z
N MET A 1 -8.49 -6.75 16.19
CA MET A 1 -8.01 -7.91 15.41
C MET A 1 -6.91 -8.61 16.20
N ASN A 2 -6.89 -9.94 16.15
CA ASN A 2 -5.78 -10.70 16.74
C ASN A 2 -4.58 -10.74 15.77
N ALA A 3 -3.45 -11.23 16.28
CA ALA A 3 -2.20 -11.38 15.55
C ALA A 3 -2.34 -12.12 14.21
N LEU A 4 -3.16 -13.19 14.20
CA LEU A 4 -3.38 -14.02 13.03
C LEU A 4 -4.12 -13.27 11.92
N THR A 5 -5.13 -12.46 12.27
CA THR A 5 -5.86 -11.66 11.29
C THR A 5 -4.96 -10.62 10.63
N ILE A 6 -4.08 -9.96 11.39
CA ILE A 6 -3.10 -8.99 10.84
C ILE A 6 -2.18 -9.68 9.83
N SER A 7 -1.63 -10.83 10.20
CA SER A 7 -0.75 -11.62 9.33
C SER A 7 -1.42 -11.94 7.98
N LYS A 8 -2.70 -12.34 7.99
CA LYS A 8 -3.45 -12.63 6.76
C LYS A 8 -3.63 -11.39 5.87
N PHE A 9 -3.94 -10.23 6.46
CA PHE A 9 -4.04 -8.98 5.71
C PHE A 9 -2.70 -8.50 5.16
N GLN A 10 -1.60 -8.70 5.91
CA GLN A 10 -0.25 -8.41 5.41
C GLN A 10 0.08 -9.25 4.18
N LEU A 11 -0.16 -10.57 4.25
CA LEU A 11 0.03 -11.47 3.11
C LEU A 11 -0.85 -11.07 1.92
N GLY A 12 -2.14 -10.83 2.17
CA GLY A 12 -3.08 -10.42 1.14
C GLY A 12 -2.68 -9.10 0.46
N THR A 13 -2.23 -8.13 1.25
CA THR A 13 -1.75 -6.83 0.74
C THR A 13 -0.49 -7.01 -0.11
N ALA A 14 0.48 -7.81 0.34
CA ALA A 14 1.70 -8.08 -0.42
C ALA A 14 1.42 -8.74 -1.78
N ILE A 15 0.52 -9.73 -1.80
CA ILE A 15 0.10 -10.40 -3.04
C ILE A 15 -0.67 -9.42 -3.93
N PHE A 16 -1.58 -8.63 -3.36
CA PHE A 16 -2.35 -7.64 -4.12
C PHE A 16 -1.45 -6.61 -4.81
N ILE A 17 -0.42 -6.10 -4.13
CA ILE A 17 0.57 -5.18 -4.72
C ILE A 17 1.23 -5.81 -5.95
N LEU A 18 1.72 -7.06 -5.83
CA LEU A 18 2.35 -7.75 -6.96
C LEU A 18 1.37 -7.94 -8.13
N LEU A 19 0.14 -8.36 -7.84
CA LEU A 19 -0.89 -8.54 -8.86
C LEU A 19 -1.27 -7.23 -9.53
N PHE A 20 -1.42 -6.14 -8.77
CA PHE A 20 -1.70 -4.82 -9.28
C PHE A 20 -0.64 -4.39 -10.31
N TRP A 21 0.64 -4.47 -9.96
CA TRP A 21 1.72 -4.08 -10.87
C TRP A 21 1.87 -5.01 -12.07
N ILE A 22 1.70 -6.32 -11.90
CA ILE A 22 1.68 -7.27 -13.03
C ILE A 22 0.58 -6.87 -14.01
N LEU A 23 -0.64 -6.62 -13.53
CA LEU A 23 -1.74 -6.22 -14.40
C LEU A 23 -1.52 -4.83 -15.01
N PHE A 24 -0.97 -3.87 -14.25
CA PHE A 24 -0.63 -2.54 -14.74
C PHE A 24 0.28 -2.59 -15.96
N PHE A 25 1.37 -3.38 -15.89
CA PHE A 25 2.35 -3.48 -16.98
C PHE A 25 1.94 -4.44 -18.12
N THR A 26 1.05 -5.40 -17.88
CA THR A 26 0.69 -6.41 -18.90
C THR A 26 -0.64 -6.13 -19.59
N VAL A 27 -1.63 -5.61 -18.87
CA VAL A 27 -2.99 -5.33 -19.39
C VAL A 27 -3.11 -3.86 -19.81
N GLY A 28 -2.27 -2.97 -19.28
CA GLY A 28 -2.24 -1.56 -19.65
C GLY A 28 -3.38 -0.79 -18.97
N PHE A 29 -3.28 -0.62 -17.65
CA PHE A 29 -4.13 0.33 -16.90
C PHE A 29 -3.81 1.81 -17.19
N GLU A 30 -2.87 2.08 -18.11
CA GLU A 30 -2.57 3.42 -18.58
C GLU A 30 -3.72 3.97 -19.41
N ASN A 31 -4.37 5.02 -18.90
CA ASN A 31 -5.36 5.76 -19.66
C ASN A 31 -4.66 6.91 -20.42
N PRO A 32 -4.53 6.83 -21.76
CA PRO A 32 -3.84 7.86 -22.54
C PRO A 32 -4.56 9.22 -22.55
N LYS A 33 -5.78 9.29 -22.01
CA LYS A 33 -6.53 10.54 -21.83
C LYS A 33 -6.09 11.30 -20.57
N TYR A 34 -5.35 10.68 -19.66
CA TYR A 34 -4.87 11.35 -18.46
C TYR A 34 -3.64 12.21 -18.75
N PRO A 35 -3.42 13.26 -17.95
CA PRO A 35 -2.26 14.12 -18.12
C PRO A 35 -0.95 13.33 -17.98
N PRO A 36 0.10 13.62 -18.76
CA PRO A 36 1.36 12.85 -18.73
C PRO A 36 2.05 12.79 -17.37
N TYR A 37 1.79 13.77 -16.49
CA TYR A 37 2.33 13.77 -15.14
C TYR A 37 1.72 12.67 -14.26
N TYR A 38 0.47 12.23 -14.53
CA TYR A 38 -0.17 11.13 -13.83
C TYR A 38 0.58 9.83 -14.07
N THR A 39 0.78 9.47 -15.34
CA THR A 39 1.51 8.25 -15.70
C THR A 39 2.93 8.26 -15.13
N LYS A 40 3.64 9.39 -15.20
CA LYS A 40 4.97 9.51 -14.60
C LYS A 40 4.96 9.33 -13.08
N PHE A 41 3.92 9.82 -12.41
CA PHE A 41 3.75 9.65 -10.98
C PHE A 41 3.46 8.20 -10.63
N GLU A 42 2.52 7.52 -11.30
CA GLU A 42 2.23 6.09 -11.13
C GLU A 42 3.48 5.23 -11.32
N HIS A 43 4.29 5.50 -12.35
CA HIS A 43 5.55 4.79 -12.61
C HIS A 43 6.62 4.99 -11.53
N SER A 44 6.44 5.91 -10.58
CA SER A 44 7.34 6.07 -9.44
C SER A 44 7.07 5.08 -8.29
N PHE A 45 5.89 4.44 -8.28
CA PHE A 45 5.46 3.53 -7.21
C PHE A 45 5.97 2.08 -7.26
N PRO A 46 6.30 1.45 -8.42
CA PRO A 46 6.69 0.04 -8.45
C PRO A 46 7.85 -0.32 -7.51
N LEU A 47 8.85 0.57 -7.40
CA LEU A 47 10.01 0.36 -6.53
C LEU A 47 9.64 0.45 -5.03
N PRO A 48 9.04 1.54 -4.53
CA PRO A 48 8.64 1.61 -3.12
C PRO A 48 7.55 0.59 -2.75
N ASP A 49 6.64 0.27 -3.66
CA ASP A 49 5.64 -0.79 -3.46
C ASP A 49 6.29 -2.17 -3.40
N GLY A 50 7.30 -2.43 -4.21
CA GLY A 50 8.11 -3.65 -4.12
C GLY A 50 8.80 -3.80 -2.76
N PHE A 51 9.34 -2.69 -2.22
CA PHE A 51 9.88 -2.68 -0.86
C PHE A 51 8.79 -2.95 0.19
N LEU A 52 7.61 -2.33 0.06
CA LEU A 52 6.49 -2.59 0.96
C LEU A 52 6.04 -4.06 0.89
N ALA A 53 5.86 -4.62 -0.30
CA ALA A 53 5.46 -6.01 -0.48
C ALA A 53 6.49 -6.98 0.15
N LEU A 54 7.79 -6.74 -0.07
CA LEU A 54 8.86 -7.52 0.54
C LEU A 54 8.82 -7.44 2.08
N THR A 55 8.68 -6.25 2.65
CA THR A 55 8.62 -6.10 4.11
C THR A 55 7.38 -6.75 4.72
N LEU A 56 6.23 -6.71 4.05
CA LEU A 56 5.02 -7.43 4.44
C LEU A 56 5.22 -8.95 4.38
N PHE A 57 5.89 -9.49 3.36
CA PHE A 57 6.27 -10.91 3.32
C PHE A 57 7.21 -11.28 4.47
N LEU A 58 8.22 -10.45 4.74
CA LEU A 58 9.13 -10.69 5.86
C LEU A 58 8.38 -10.69 7.21
N ALA A 59 7.42 -9.77 7.40
CA ALA A 59 6.55 -9.77 8.58
C ALA A 59 5.72 -11.05 8.69
N PHE A 60 5.13 -11.52 7.58
CA PHE A 60 4.35 -12.75 7.53
C PHE A 60 5.19 -14.00 7.81
N PHE A 61 6.30 -14.19 7.11
CA PHE A 61 7.13 -15.39 7.26
C PHE A 61 7.86 -15.47 8.61
N ASN A 62 8.13 -14.32 9.25
CA ASN A 62 8.75 -14.29 10.58
C ASN A 62 7.74 -14.35 11.73
N ARG A 63 6.45 -14.64 11.48
CA ARG A 63 5.39 -14.58 12.51
C ARG A 63 5.66 -15.39 13.79
N HIS A 64 6.45 -16.45 13.67
CA HIS A 64 6.81 -17.34 14.78
C HIS A 64 7.95 -16.81 15.67
N ASN A 65 8.61 -15.70 15.31
CA ASN A 65 9.72 -15.12 16.06
C ASN A 65 9.51 -13.61 16.29
N SER A 66 10.24 -13.00 17.22
CA SER A 66 10.04 -11.58 17.58
C SER A 66 10.29 -10.59 16.42
N LYS A 67 11.01 -10.98 15.35
CA LYS A 67 11.34 -10.10 14.21
C LYS A 67 10.11 -9.67 13.41
N TRP A 68 8.97 -10.38 13.49
CA TRP A 68 7.75 -9.96 12.79
C TRP A 68 7.29 -8.55 13.20
N THR A 69 7.53 -8.17 14.46
CA THR A 69 7.14 -6.85 15.00
C THR A 69 7.93 -5.74 14.33
N PHE A 70 9.24 -5.92 14.14
CA PHE A 70 10.13 -5.00 13.45
C PHE A 70 9.71 -4.79 12.00
N TYR A 71 9.52 -5.88 11.25
CA TYR A 71 9.08 -5.78 9.85
C TYR A 71 7.67 -5.18 9.71
N THR A 72 6.76 -5.50 10.63
CA THR A 72 5.42 -4.89 10.67
C THR A 72 5.51 -3.39 10.94
N LEU A 73 6.42 -2.93 11.80
CA LEU A 73 6.61 -1.51 12.07
C LEU A 73 7.11 -0.77 10.82
N ILE A 74 8.12 -1.32 10.13
CA ILE A 74 8.62 -0.77 8.87
C ILE A 74 7.51 -0.70 7.82
N ALA A 75 6.82 -1.82 7.59
CA ALA A 75 5.74 -1.89 6.62
C ALA A 75 4.62 -0.89 6.96
N SER A 76 4.26 -0.77 8.24
CA SER A 76 3.22 0.17 8.68
C SER A 76 3.58 1.63 8.38
N GLY A 77 4.83 2.03 8.60
CA GLY A 77 5.31 3.38 8.24
C GLY A 77 5.32 3.60 6.73
N ALA A 78 5.80 2.62 5.95
CA ALA A 78 5.79 2.67 4.50
C ALA A 78 4.37 2.80 3.93
N MET A 79 3.40 2.03 4.46
CA MET A 79 2.00 2.13 4.04
C MET A 79 1.42 3.52 4.29
N VAL A 80 1.61 4.08 5.50
CA VAL A 80 1.09 5.43 5.80
C VAL A 80 1.75 6.47 4.91
N PHE A 81 3.07 6.42 4.73
CA PHE A 81 3.78 7.37 3.89
C PHE A 81 3.28 7.31 2.43
N LEU A 82 3.21 6.12 1.83
CA LEU A 82 2.76 5.94 0.45
C LEU A 82 1.32 6.41 0.26
N GLY A 83 0.40 6.00 1.15
CA GLY A 83 -0.99 6.44 1.09
C GLY A 83 -1.16 7.95 1.24
N LEU A 84 -0.33 8.63 2.03
CA LEU A 84 -0.38 10.09 2.17
C LEU A 84 0.19 10.82 0.94
N VAL A 85 1.28 10.33 0.37
CA VAL A 85 1.87 10.89 -0.86
C VAL A 85 0.89 10.79 -2.02
N ASP A 86 0.29 9.62 -2.20
CA ASP A 86 -0.68 9.40 -3.28
C ASP A 86 -1.99 10.18 -3.04
N PHE A 87 -2.50 10.19 -1.80
CA PHE A 87 -3.66 11.00 -1.45
C PHE A 87 -3.44 12.50 -1.72
N ALA A 88 -2.28 13.04 -1.34
CA ALA A 88 -1.93 14.44 -1.56
C ALA A 88 -1.87 14.75 -3.06
N PHE A 89 -1.23 13.89 -3.85
CA PHE A 89 -1.18 14.04 -5.30
C PHE A 89 -2.57 14.00 -5.94
N ASN A 90 -3.40 13.03 -5.56
CA ASN A 90 -4.74 12.89 -6.14
C ASN A 90 -5.63 14.11 -5.85
N ILE A 91 -5.58 14.65 -4.63
CA ILE A 91 -6.36 15.86 -4.27
C ILE A 91 -5.85 17.08 -5.03
N GLN A 92 -4.53 17.31 -5.03
CA GLN A 92 -3.94 18.51 -5.63
C GLN A 92 -4.19 18.59 -7.13
N ASN A 93 -4.28 17.44 -7.80
CA ASN A 93 -4.44 17.36 -9.25
C ASN A 93 -5.85 16.94 -9.69
N GLY A 94 -6.81 16.83 -8.77
CA GLY A 94 -8.20 16.44 -9.06
C GLY A 94 -8.35 15.01 -9.60
N MET A 95 -7.39 14.12 -9.33
CA MET A 95 -7.32 12.80 -9.95
C MET A 95 -8.44 11.84 -9.52
N TYR A 96 -9.09 12.08 -8.38
CA TYR A 96 -10.25 11.30 -7.96
C TYR A 96 -11.49 11.48 -8.85
N CYS A 97 -11.51 12.51 -9.70
CA CYS A 97 -12.67 12.85 -10.53
C CYS A 97 -12.47 12.57 -12.03
N VAL A 98 -11.28 12.14 -12.48
CA VAL A 98 -10.97 12.04 -13.92
C VAL A 98 -11.46 10.74 -14.57
N GLY A 99 -11.70 9.69 -13.78
CA GLY A 99 -12.32 8.44 -14.22
C GLY A 99 -12.97 7.71 -13.06
N PHE A 100 -14.21 7.24 -13.24
CA PHE A 100 -15.00 6.64 -12.15
C PHE A 100 -14.37 5.36 -11.57
N PRO A 101 -13.90 4.38 -12.38
CA PRO A 101 -13.26 3.18 -11.82
C PRO A 101 -11.92 3.47 -11.16
N ASP A 102 -11.07 4.27 -11.81
CA ASP A 102 -9.71 4.57 -11.35
C ASP A 102 -9.71 5.44 -10.09
N GLY A 103 -10.58 6.46 -10.04
CA GLY A 103 -10.75 7.32 -8.88
C GLY A 103 -11.21 6.55 -7.65
N ILE A 104 -12.16 5.62 -7.80
CA ILE A 104 -12.61 4.76 -6.70
C ILE A 104 -11.49 3.84 -6.23
N LEU A 105 -10.74 3.24 -7.15
CA LEU A 105 -9.63 2.36 -6.81
C LEU A 105 -8.55 3.12 -6.02
N ASN A 106 -8.16 4.32 -6.45
CA ASN A 106 -7.20 5.16 -5.74
C ASN A 106 -7.71 5.53 -4.34
N VAL A 107 -9.00 5.87 -4.18
CA VAL A 107 -9.57 6.14 -2.84
C VAL A 107 -9.45 4.90 -1.94
N ILE A 108 -9.81 3.72 -2.44
CA ILE A 108 -9.76 2.48 -1.67
C ILE A 108 -8.32 2.16 -1.25
N ILE A 109 -7.37 2.23 -2.18
CA ILE A 109 -5.95 1.96 -1.91
C ILE A 109 -5.40 2.95 -0.89
N ASN A 110 -5.66 4.25 -1.05
CA ASN A 110 -5.18 5.28 -0.13
C ASN A 110 -5.73 5.12 1.27
N LEU A 111 -7.05 4.87 1.39
CA LEU A 111 -7.67 4.59 2.69
C LEU A 111 -7.11 3.31 3.31
N TRP A 112 -6.90 2.25 2.51
CA TRP A 112 -6.30 1.01 3.00
C TRP A 112 -4.89 1.24 3.53
N CYS A 113 -4.03 1.89 2.75
CA CYS A 113 -2.65 2.22 3.13
C CYS A 113 -2.58 3.01 4.44
N VAL A 114 -3.38 4.08 4.56
CA VAL A 114 -3.37 4.93 5.76
C VAL A 114 -4.00 4.19 6.96
N ILE A 115 -5.21 3.65 6.82
CA ILE A 115 -5.94 3.06 7.95
C ILE A 115 -5.24 1.79 8.43
N PHE A 116 -4.86 0.88 7.53
CA PHE A 116 -4.21 -0.37 7.92
C PHE A 116 -2.79 -0.14 8.42
N GLY A 117 -2.06 0.83 7.86
CA GLY A 117 -0.76 1.25 8.38
C GLY A 117 -0.85 1.78 9.82
N LEU A 118 -1.74 2.75 10.08
CA LEU A 118 -1.98 3.29 11.43
C LEU A 118 -2.47 2.21 12.42
N PHE A 119 -3.33 1.31 11.96
CA PHE A 119 -3.82 0.21 12.77
C PHE A 119 -2.68 -0.72 13.23
N GLN A 120 -1.79 -1.11 12.31
CA GLN A 120 -0.63 -1.95 12.62
C GLN A 120 0.31 -1.26 13.62
N MET A 121 0.61 0.03 13.42
CA MET A 121 1.41 0.82 14.37
C MET A 121 0.78 0.82 15.77
N LYS A 122 -0.52 1.10 15.87
CA LYS A 122 -1.24 1.12 17.16
C LYS A 122 -1.23 -0.25 17.84
N THR A 123 -1.37 -1.34 17.07
CA THR A 123 -1.30 -2.69 17.64
C THR A 123 0.08 -3.02 18.18
N LEU A 124 1.14 -2.60 17.49
CA LEU A 124 2.51 -2.80 17.96
C LEU A 124 2.86 -1.93 19.17
N ALA A 125 2.43 -0.67 19.20
CA ALA A 125 2.72 0.26 20.29
C ALA A 125 2.27 -0.27 21.66
N LYS A 126 1.15 -1.01 21.71
CA LYS A 126 0.66 -1.67 22.93
C LYS A 126 1.57 -2.77 23.48
N ASN A 127 2.54 -3.24 22.70
CA ASN A 127 3.49 -4.27 23.11
C ASN A 127 4.83 -3.67 23.58
N PHE A 128 5.03 -2.36 23.42
CA PHE A 128 6.27 -1.66 23.79
C PHE A 128 6.12 -0.78 25.05
N VAL A 129 4.89 -0.60 25.54
CA VAL A 129 4.55 0.12 26.79
C VAL A 129 3.90 -0.87 27.74
#